data_AF-A0AAD0VW95-F1
#
_entry.id   AF-A0AAD0VW95-F1
#
_cell.length_a   1.000
_cell.length_b   1.000
_cell.length_c   1.000
_cell.angle_alpha   90.00
_cell.angle_beta   90.00
_cell.angle_gamma   90.00
#
_symmetry.space_group_name_H-M   'P 1'
#
loop_
_entity.id
_entity.type
_entity.pdbx_description
1 polymer ?
#
loop_
_entity_poly.entity_id
_entity_poly.type
_entity_poly.pdbx_seq_one_letter_code
_entity_poly.pdbx_strand_id
1 'polypeptide(L)'
;MPINSIQEQARVCAQDHVQRSKDQVNRQSERCKAEQSAVLELDNALQSFEGVVKGMQGPGKSLLVSTAAFSKDGMASATLGANAQDCSYSLFIGQIARVHQLSLSGLGENVGDSGSLWISQNGAEFKVDLAAVGSEGNGQVSQEALAAAINKHPDNRGVKATLARSQGEVSVVLTSQKTGADSQFTLRSSNASEQLIASLEGRRILSEGADAVVYLGNENGLRFQQDSNTFKDLVEGVSVTVSKAHEAGETPLMLDICRDKPATKEKVKDFITAINKLLSDVDSLSAPGGEKGRRGVLAGTPIIRAVKYLLGTEVRKSFPDAENKSLLDFGLRATRDGKFSLDDKVLDRMVDSHPQALDKLITGKGQLLDRLSESLAPYTNRTSGSMKAQKDSITTRLKELQHKRTSIEAEQNASYGRKLKQLVATEQALNAMTQTFAMYF
;
A
#
# COMPACT_ATOMS: atom_id res chain seq x y z
N MET A 1 -4.92 -56.12 -50.76
CA MET A 1 -4.15 -54.85 -50.59
C MET A 1 -3.24 -55.02 -49.37
N PRO A 2 -2.11 -54.31 -49.21
CA PRO A 2 -1.41 -54.34 -47.92
C PRO A 2 -2.30 -53.71 -46.85
N ILE A 3 -2.38 -54.34 -45.67
CA ILE A 3 -3.21 -53.93 -44.51
C ILE A 3 -3.05 -52.43 -44.18
N ASN A 4 -1.86 -51.87 -44.38
CA ASN A 4 -1.56 -50.45 -44.18
C ASN A 4 -2.39 -49.50 -45.07
N SER A 5 -2.76 -49.92 -46.28
CA SER A 5 -3.57 -49.10 -47.21
C SER A 5 -5.02 -48.95 -46.74
N ILE A 6 -5.60 -50.00 -46.16
CA ILE A 6 -6.99 -50.02 -45.68
C ILE A 6 -7.13 -49.20 -44.39
N GLN A 7 -6.14 -49.28 -43.50
CA GLN A 7 -6.09 -48.45 -42.30
C GLN A 7 -6.02 -46.96 -42.64
N GLU A 8 -5.19 -46.60 -43.64
CA GLU A 8 -5.06 -45.19 -44.04
C GLU A 8 -6.34 -44.67 -44.71
N GLN A 9 -6.99 -45.46 -45.58
CA GLN A 9 -8.29 -45.09 -46.15
C GLN A 9 -9.39 -44.93 -45.09
N ALA A 10 -9.44 -45.83 -44.09
CA ALA A 10 -10.39 -45.70 -42.98
C ALA A 10 -10.14 -44.41 -42.16
N ARG A 11 -8.87 -44.03 -41.99
CA ARG A 11 -8.47 -42.83 -41.26
C ARG A 11 -8.87 -41.55 -41.97
N VAL A 12 -8.65 -41.45 -43.27
CA VAL A 12 -9.03 -40.29 -44.08
C VAL A 12 -10.56 -40.10 -44.06
N CYS A 13 -11.33 -41.15 -44.31
CA CYS A 13 -12.80 -41.07 -44.25
C CYS A 13 -13.31 -40.62 -42.87
N ALA A 14 -12.68 -41.08 -41.78
CA ALA A 14 -13.05 -40.69 -40.43
C ALA A 14 -12.69 -39.22 -40.14
N GLN A 15 -11.57 -38.73 -40.65
CA GLN A 15 -11.16 -37.31 -40.57
C GLN A 15 -12.16 -36.40 -41.29
N ASP A 16 -12.48 -36.70 -42.55
CA ASP A 16 -13.40 -35.89 -43.37
C ASP A 16 -14.80 -35.79 -42.74
N HIS A 17 -15.26 -36.87 -42.10
CA HIS A 17 -16.57 -36.92 -41.46
C HIS A 17 -16.74 -35.86 -40.36
N VAL A 18 -15.68 -35.56 -39.61
CA VAL A 18 -15.73 -34.64 -38.46
C VAL A 18 -15.10 -33.27 -38.72
N GLN A 19 -14.42 -33.10 -39.86
CA GLN A 19 -13.53 -31.97 -40.13
C GLN A 19 -14.23 -30.61 -39.98
N ARG A 20 -15.44 -30.45 -40.52
CA ARG A 20 -16.20 -29.19 -40.43
C ARG A 20 -16.53 -28.80 -38.98
N SER A 21 -16.96 -29.77 -38.17
CA SER A 21 -17.28 -29.57 -36.75
C SER A 21 -16.02 -29.24 -35.96
N LYS A 22 -14.91 -29.93 -36.26
CA LYS A 22 -13.60 -29.67 -35.66
C LYS A 22 -13.12 -28.26 -35.97
N ASP A 23 -13.20 -27.83 -37.22
CA ASP A 23 -12.79 -26.49 -37.65
C ASP A 23 -13.67 -25.39 -37.03
N GLN A 24 -14.98 -25.64 -36.89
CA GLN A 24 -15.88 -24.72 -36.21
C GLN A 24 -15.52 -24.56 -34.72
N VAL A 25 -15.34 -25.67 -33.99
CA VAL A 25 -14.99 -25.64 -32.57
C VAL A 25 -13.61 -25.02 -32.36
N ASN A 26 -12.64 -25.29 -33.24
CA ASN A 26 -11.32 -24.67 -33.19
C ASN A 26 -11.42 -23.14 -33.36
N ARG A 27 -12.13 -22.65 -34.38
CA ARG A 27 -12.34 -21.20 -34.57
C ARG A 27 -13.05 -20.55 -33.39
N GLN A 28 -14.05 -21.22 -32.81
CA GLN A 28 -14.75 -20.72 -31.63
C GLN A 28 -13.83 -20.70 -30.39
N SER A 29 -13.00 -21.73 -30.21
CA SER A 29 -12.03 -21.81 -29.12
C SER A 29 -10.96 -20.72 -29.23
N GLU A 30 -10.41 -20.49 -30.42
CA GLU A 30 -9.45 -19.42 -30.69
C GLU A 30 -10.03 -18.04 -30.37
N ARG A 31 -11.28 -17.78 -30.79
CA ARG A 31 -11.99 -16.53 -30.46
C ARG A 31 -12.21 -16.37 -28.96
N CYS A 32 -12.68 -17.41 -28.27
CA CYS A 32 -12.88 -17.34 -26.81
C CYS A 32 -11.56 -17.16 -26.05
N LYS A 33 -10.46 -17.77 -26.51
CA LYS A 33 -9.12 -17.56 -25.93
C LYS A 33 -8.62 -16.14 -26.14
N ALA A 34 -8.79 -15.59 -27.35
CA ALA A 34 -8.46 -14.20 -27.62
C ALA A 34 -9.29 -13.26 -26.74
N GLU A 35 -10.59 -13.52 -26.58
CA GLU A 35 -11.49 -12.76 -25.70
C GLU A 35 -11.05 -12.87 -24.23
N GLN A 36 -10.68 -14.08 -23.76
CA GLN A 36 -10.17 -14.29 -22.41
C GLN A 36 -8.92 -13.44 -22.14
N SER A 37 -7.94 -13.47 -23.06
CA SER A 37 -6.72 -12.67 -22.92
C SER A 37 -7.02 -11.17 -22.92
N ALA A 38 -7.89 -10.71 -23.80
CA ALA A 38 -8.29 -9.31 -23.90
C ALA A 38 -9.05 -8.81 -22.66
N VAL A 39 -9.95 -9.63 -22.10
CA VAL A 39 -10.66 -9.32 -20.85
C VAL A 39 -9.69 -9.31 -19.66
N LEU A 40 -8.70 -10.22 -19.64
CA LEU A 40 -7.66 -10.22 -18.61
C LEU A 40 -6.79 -8.96 -18.69
N GLU A 41 -6.41 -8.53 -19.90
CA GLU A 41 -5.66 -7.30 -20.13
C GLU A 41 -6.44 -6.07 -19.64
N LEU A 42 -7.74 -5.97 -19.99
CA LEU A 42 -8.61 -4.91 -19.50
C LEU A 42 -8.73 -4.91 -17.97
N ASP A 43 -8.93 -6.08 -17.36
CA ASP A 43 -9.05 -6.21 -15.90
C ASP A 43 -7.77 -5.73 -15.23
N ASN A 44 -6.60 -6.16 -15.72
CA ASN A 44 -5.32 -5.72 -15.19
C ASN A 44 -5.10 -4.21 -15.35
N ALA A 45 -5.50 -3.63 -16.49
CA ALA A 45 -5.42 -2.18 -16.71
C ALA A 45 -6.31 -1.41 -15.71
N LEU A 46 -7.54 -1.88 -15.49
CA LEU A 46 -8.47 -1.28 -14.52
C LEU A 46 -7.96 -1.43 -13.08
N GLN A 47 -7.47 -2.60 -12.69
CA GLN A 47 -6.87 -2.85 -11.37
C GLN A 47 -5.64 -1.98 -11.13
N SER A 48 -4.78 -1.84 -12.14
CA SER A 48 -3.59 -0.99 -12.07
C SER A 48 -3.97 0.47 -11.87
N PHE A 49 -4.96 0.98 -12.61
CA PHE A 49 -5.44 2.34 -12.45
C PHE A 49 -6.12 2.55 -11.09
N GLU A 50 -6.97 1.62 -10.65
CA GLU A 50 -7.58 1.65 -9.32
C GLU A 50 -6.51 1.67 -8.21
N GLY A 51 -5.42 0.91 -8.38
CA GLY A 51 -4.28 0.93 -7.47
C GLY A 51 -3.59 2.29 -7.40
N VAL A 52 -3.42 2.98 -8.53
CA VAL A 52 -2.89 4.35 -8.56
C VAL A 52 -3.84 5.31 -7.85
N VAL A 53 -5.14 5.27 -8.15
CA VAL A 53 -6.17 6.11 -7.51
C VAL A 53 -6.14 5.91 -5.99
N LYS A 54 -6.13 4.65 -5.52
CA LYS A 54 -6.05 4.32 -4.09
C LYS A 54 -4.75 4.75 -3.43
N GLY A 55 -3.62 4.65 -4.13
CA GLY A 55 -2.32 5.11 -3.62
C GLY A 55 -2.25 6.63 -3.41
N MET A 56 -3.10 7.38 -4.11
CA MET A 56 -3.26 8.82 -3.97
C MET A 56 -4.32 9.22 -2.94
N GLN A 57 -5.12 8.28 -2.44
CA GLN A 57 -6.11 8.51 -1.39
C GLN A 57 -5.51 8.33 0.01
N GLY A 58 -6.06 9.06 0.98
CA GLY A 58 -5.81 8.84 2.40
C GLY A 58 -5.25 10.05 3.15
N PRO A 59 -5.19 10.00 4.49
CA PRO A 59 -4.74 11.11 5.32
C PRO A 59 -3.31 11.54 4.96
N GLY A 60 -3.09 12.85 4.79
CA GLY A 60 -1.79 13.42 4.44
C GLY A 60 -1.36 13.23 2.98
N LYS A 61 -2.18 12.60 2.13
CA LYS A 61 -1.96 12.59 0.68
C LYS A 61 -2.45 13.91 0.10
N SER A 62 -1.54 14.61 -0.56
CA SER A 62 -1.82 15.85 -1.26
C SER A 62 -1.15 15.84 -2.63
N LEU A 63 -1.81 16.43 -3.61
CA LEU A 63 -1.19 16.73 -4.90
C LEU A 63 -0.36 18.00 -4.86
N LEU A 64 -0.64 18.89 -3.90
CA LEU A 64 0.19 20.04 -3.65
C LEU A 64 1.45 19.58 -2.93
N VAL A 65 2.59 20.04 -3.42
CA VAL A 65 3.87 19.84 -2.77
C VAL A 65 4.30 21.18 -2.21
N SER A 66 4.78 21.14 -0.98
CA SER A 66 5.34 22.30 -0.30
C SER A 66 6.64 21.89 0.33
N THR A 67 7.57 22.81 0.37
CA THR A 67 8.88 22.65 0.97
C THR A 67 8.94 23.51 2.21
N ALA A 68 9.65 22.99 3.21
CA ALA A 68 9.99 23.73 4.41
C ALA A 68 11.52 23.86 4.44
N ALA A 69 12.01 25.08 4.51
CA ALA A 69 13.42 25.38 4.68
C ALA A 69 13.63 26.07 6.02
N PHE A 70 14.64 25.63 6.76
CA PHE A 70 15.05 26.30 7.99
C PHE A 70 16.30 27.14 7.73
N SER A 71 16.44 28.28 8.43
CA SER A 71 17.64 29.11 8.32
C SER A 71 18.91 28.44 8.86
N LYS A 72 18.78 27.36 9.63
CA LYS A 72 19.89 26.59 10.20
C LYS A 72 19.55 25.11 10.29
N ASP A 73 20.35 24.30 9.61
CA ASP A 73 20.17 22.84 9.58
C ASP A 73 20.43 22.19 10.94
N GLY A 74 19.70 21.10 11.21
CA GLY A 74 19.88 20.27 12.41
C GLY A 74 19.31 20.83 13.71
N MET A 75 18.68 22.01 13.68
CA MET A 75 17.92 22.57 14.81
C MET A 75 16.50 21.98 14.89
N ALA A 76 15.83 21.88 13.75
CA ALA A 76 14.48 21.33 13.63
C ALA A 76 14.24 20.75 12.22
N SER A 77 13.16 19.99 12.09
CA SER A 77 12.58 19.58 10.81
C SER A 77 11.07 19.86 10.81
N ALA A 78 10.45 19.94 9.64
CA ALA A 78 9.02 20.23 9.51
C ALA A 78 8.36 19.22 8.58
N THR A 79 7.12 18.88 8.90
CA THR A 79 6.22 18.10 8.04
C THR A 79 5.04 18.99 7.68
N LEU A 80 4.77 19.10 6.38
CA LEU A 80 3.72 19.94 5.84
C LEU A 80 2.52 19.08 5.42
N GLY A 81 1.34 19.48 5.88
CA GLY A 81 0.05 18.95 5.45
C GLY A 81 -0.51 19.74 4.26
N ALA A 82 -1.63 19.26 3.71
CA ALA A 82 -2.31 19.85 2.56
C ALA A 82 -2.68 21.34 2.74
N ASN A 83 -2.97 21.74 3.97
CA ASN A 83 -3.40 23.09 4.32
C ASN A 83 -2.25 24.05 4.66
N ALA A 84 -0.99 23.59 4.60
CA ALA A 84 0.15 24.46 4.82
C ALA A 84 0.10 25.64 3.82
N GLN A 85 0.20 26.85 4.36
CA GLN A 85 0.21 28.08 3.58
C GLN A 85 1.65 28.55 3.34
N ASP A 86 1.86 29.17 2.18
CA ASP A 86 3.13 29.79 1.82
C ASP A 86 3.35 31.01 2.72
N CYS A 87 4.26 30.87 3.68
CA CYS A 87 4.53 31.87 4.70
C CYS A 87 5.88 31.59 5.38
N SER A 88 6.44 32.64 5.99
CA SER A 88 7.65 32.55 6.81
C SER A 88 7.29 32.69 8.29
N TYR A 89 7.77 31.76 9.11
CA TYR A 89 7.60 31.78 10.56
C TYR A 89 8.96 31.93 11.24
N SER A 90 8.99 32.73 12.31
CA SER A 90 10.14 32.79 13.20
C SER A 90 9.88 31.86 14.39
N LEU A 91 10.86 31.06 14.80
CA LEU A 91 10.74 30.07 15.86
C LEU A 91 11.93 30.20 16.82
N PHE A 92 11.66 30.25 18.12
CA PHE A 92 12.68 30.14 19.14
C PHE A 92 12.49 28.85 19.94
N ILE A 93 13.49 27.97 19.94
CA ILE A 93 13.42 26.68 20.63
C ILE A 93 14.06 26.87 22.00
N GLY A 94 13.26 27.05 23.04
CA GLY A 94 13.76 27.30 24.40
C GLY A 94 14.32 26.05 25.06
N GLN A 95 13.66 24.90 24.87
CA GLN A 95 14.15 23.61 25.37
C GLN A 95 13.58 22.44 24.57
N ILE A 96 14.30 21.32 24.57
CA ILE A 96 13.83 20.05 23.98
C ILE A 96 13.28 19.13 25.08
N ALA A 97 12.33 18.28 24.71
CA ALA A 97 11.80 17.27 25.59
C ALA A 97 12.89 16.23 25.90
N ARG A 98 13.04 15.91 27.18
CA ARG A 98 14.01 14.94 27.70
C ARG A 98 13.31 13.83 28.46
N VAL A 99 13.93 12.66 28.47
CA VAL A 99 13.51 11.53 29.30
C VAL A 99 14.09 11.67 30.71
N HIS A 100 13.35 11.24 31.73
CA HIS A 100 13.94 11.01 33.05
C HIS A 100 14.82 9.76 33.02
N GLN A 101 16.04 9.87 33.56
CA GLN A 101 16.99 8.78 33.65
C GLN A 101 17.76 8.86 34.96
N LEU A 102 17.89 7.73 35.65
CA LEU A 102 18.69 7.62 36.86
C LEU A 102 19.49 6.32 36.90
N SER A 103 20.52 6.30 37.75
CA SER A 103 21.40 5.16 37.98
C SER A 103 21.42 4.77 39.46
N LEU A 104 21.33 3.47 39.71
CA LEU A 104 21.48 2.83 41.01
C LEU A 104 22.79 2.04 41.02
N SER A 105 23.74 2.45 41.86
CA SER A 105 25.06 1.82 42.01
C SER A 105 25.22 1.20 43.41
N GLY A 106 26.32 0.48 43.67
CA GLY A 106 26.54 -0.11 45.00
C GLY A 106 25.55 -1.23 45.42
N LEU A 107 24.80 -1.81 44.48
CA LEU A 107 23.81 -2.87 44.77
C LEU A 107 24.45 -4.23 45.12
N GLY A 108 25.74 -4.43 44.82
CA GLY A 108 26.42 -5.72 44.99
C GLY A 108 25.94 -6.81 44.02
N GLU A 109 26.38 -8.06 44.22
CA GLU A 109 25.93 -9.22 43.43
C GLU A 109 24.52 -9.69 43.81
N ASN A 110 24.10 -9.41 45.05
CA ASN A 110 22.76 -9.67 45.55
C ASN A 110 22.14 -8.38 46.07
N VAL A 111 21.06 -7.93 45.41
CA VAL A 111 20.27 -6.75 45.78
C VAL A 111 19.50 -6.98 47.10
N GLY A 112 19.28 -8.24 47.49
CA GLY A 112 18.49 -8.64 48.65
C GLY A 112 17.23 -9.40 48.24
N ASP A 113 16.90 -10.46 48.98
CA ASP A 113 15.82 -11.43 48.71
C ASP A 113 14.54 -11.14 49.52
N SER A 114 14.43 -9.95 50.11
CA SER A 114 13.27 -9.52 50.89
C SER A 114 12.93 -8.05 50.64
N GLY A 115 11.66 -7.70 50.90
CA GLY A 115 11.15 -6.35 50.73
C GLY A 115 10.61 -6.07 49.33
N SER A 116 10.41 -4.78 49.04
CA SER A 116 9.85 -4.35 47.77
C SER A 116 10.46 -3.04 47.29
N LEU A 117 10.62 -2.93 45.96
CA LEU A 117 10.95 -1.70 45.25
C LEU A 117 9.68 -1.18 44.57
N TRP A 118 9.33 0.07 44.83
CA TRP A 118 8.20 0.74 44.21
C TRP A 118 8.70 1.77 43.21
N ILE A 119 8.06 1.80 42.04
CA ILE A 119 8.33 2.75 40.98
C ILE A 119 7.04 3.51 40.68
N SER A 120 7.07 4.83 40.90
CA SER A 120 5.94 5.72 40.65
C SER A 120 6.24 6.62 39.45
N GLN A 121 5.36 6.65 38.46
CA GLN A 121 5.47 7.49 37.26
C GLN A 121 4.09 8.05 36.92
N ASN A 122 3.99 9.38 36.77
CA ASN A 122 2.74 10.10 36.45
C ASN A 122 1.52 9.66 37.29
N GLY A 123 1.70 9.56 38.61
CA GLY A 123 0.63 9.19 39.56
C GLY A 123 0.25 7.71 39.60
N ALA A 124 0.82 6.87 38.73
CA ALA A 124 0.68 5.41 38.79
C ALA A 124 1.92 4.79 39.46
N GLU A 125 1.71 3.78 40.29
CA GLU A 125 2.80 3.09 40.99
C GLU A 125 2.68 1.58 40.82
N PHE A 126 3.82 0.90 40.67
CA PHE A 126 3.89 -0.56 40.71
C PHE A 126 4.99 -1.04 41.64
N LYS A 127 4.82 -2.28 42.13
CA LYS A 127 5.67 -2.90 43.14
C LYS A 127 6.43 -4.08 42.55
N VAL A 128 7.75 -4.04 42.62
CA VAL A 128 8.61 -5.21 42.42
C VAL A 128 8.84 -5.87 43.77
N ASP A 129 8.32 -7.09 43.94
CA ASP A 129 8.51 -7.90 45.13
C ASP A 129 9.83 -8.69 45.04
N LEU A 130 10.80 -8.37 45.90
CA LEU A 130 12.16 -8.92 45.79
C LEU A 130 12.22 -10.40 46.19
N ALA A 131 11.34 -10.85 47.09
CA ALA A 131 11.27 -12.26 47.46
C ALA A 131 10.76 -13.12 46.29
N ALA A 132 9.79 -12.61 45.53
CA ALA A 132 9.29 -13.27 44.33
C ALA A 132 10.39 -13.38 43.26
N VAL A 133 11.15 -12.30 43.03
CA VAL A 133 12.26 -12.28 42.07
C VAL A 133 13.36 -13.28 42.47
N GLY A 134 13.73 -13.33 43.76
CA GLY A 134 14.76 -14.28 44.24
C GLY A 134 14.33 -15.75 44.13
N SER A 135 13.02 -16.02 44.25
CA SER A 135 12.44 -17.37 44.15
C SER A 135 12.42 -17.92 42.73
N GLU A 136 12.45 -17.06 41.70
CA GLU A 136 12.61 -17.47 40.30
C GLU A 136 14.06 -17.84 39.94
N GLY A 137 15.01 -17.56 40.84
CA GLY A 137 16.45 -17.81 40.69
C GLY A 137 17.04 -18.79 41.71
N ASN A 138 18.22 -18.48 42.23
CA ASN A 138 18.95 -19.28 43.22
C ASN A 138 18.68 -18.84 44.68
N GLY A 139 17.60 -18.08 44.93
CA GLY A 139 17.35 -17.44 46.22
C GLY A 139 18.06 -16.10 46.40
N GLN A 140 18.74 -15.58 45.38
CA GLN A 140 19.33 -14.23 45.37
C GLN A 140 18.71 -13.38 44.26
N VAL A 141 18.61 -12.06 44.49
CA VAL A 141 18.17 -11.12 43.46
C VAL A 141 19.40 -10.47 42.85
N SER A 142 19.81 -10.93 41.67
CA SER A 142 20.88 -10.27 40.92
C SER A 142 20.40 -8.94 40.33
N GLN A 143 21.32 -8.07 39.93
CA GLN A 143 20.99 -6.81 39.26
C GLN A 143 20.29 -7.06 37.91
N GLU A 144 20.67 -8.12 37.20
CA GLU A 144 20.01 -8.60 35.97
C GLU A 144 18.57 -9.02 36.25
N ALA A 145 18.35 -9.79 37.32
CA ALA A 145 17.03 -10.26 37.72
C ALA A 145 16.12 -9.09 38.10
N LEU A 146 16.64 -8.11 38.84
CA LEU A 146 15.90 -6.88 39.16
C LEU A 146 15.52 -6.10 37.89
N ALA A 147 16.47 -5.87 36.98
CA ALA A 147 16.19 -5.16 35.72
C ALA A 147 15.16 -5.90 34.87
N ALA A 148 15.24 -7.24 34.79
CA ALA A 148 14.27 -8.07 34.11
C ALA A 148 12.88 -8.00 34.76
N ALA A 149 12.80 -8.03 36.09
CA ALA A 149 11.55 -7.92 36.83
C ALA A 149 10.85 -6.59 36.57
N ILE A 150 11.60 -5.47 36.62
CA ILE A 150 11.06 -4.14 36.27
C ILE A 150 10.53 -4.13 34.84
N ASN A 151 11.33 -4.61 33.88
CA ASN A 151 10.97 -4.57 32.45
C ASN A 151 9.77 -5.43 32.08
N LYS A 152 9.52 -6.54 32.80
CA LYS A 152 8.43 -7.48 32.55
C LYS A 152 7.20 -7.24 33.41
N HIS A 153 7.26 -6.31 34.38
CA HIS A 153 6.16 -6.07 35.29
C HIS A 153 4.90 -5.62 34.51
N PRO A 154 3.73 -6.26 34.73
CA PRO A 154 2.52 -5.99 33.95
C PRO A 154 2.02 -4.55 34.11
N ASP A 155 2.22 -3.95 35.29
CA ASP A 155 1.82 -2.56 35.57
C ASP A 155 2.90 -1.52 35.21
N ASN A 156 4.01 -1.93 34.58
CA ASN A 156 5.05 -0.99 34.18
C ASN A 156 4.53 -0.04 33.07
N ARG A 157 4.47 1.26 33.38
CA ARG A 157 3.92 2.30 32.50
C ARG A 157 4.92 2.95 31.54
N GLY A 158 6.15 2.44 31.49
CA GLY A 158 7.15 2.87 30.52
C GLY A 158 8.52 3.15 31.10
N VAL A 159 8.92 2.49 32.19
CA VAL A 159 10.30 2.55 32.71
C VAL A 159 11.08 1.34 32.20
N LYS A 160 12.23 1.57 31.58
CA LYS A 160 13.17 0.52 31.17
C LYS A 160 14.37 0.47 32.09
N ALA A 161 14.69 -0.72 32.57
CA ALA A 161 15.87 -0.98 33.37
C ALA A 161 16.92 -1.74 32.55
N THR A 162 18.17 -1.35 32.66
CA THR A 162 19.31 -2.04 32.04
C THR A 162 20.53 -1.97 32.96
N LEU A 163 21.55 -2.76 32.66
CA LEU A 163 22.83 -2.68 33.35
C LEU A 163 23.79 -1.81 32.54
N ALA A 164 24.50 -0.94 33.24
CA ALA A 164 25.60 -0.17 32.71
C ALA A 164 26.86 -0.48 33.51
N ARG A 165 28.00 -0.62 32.82
CA ARG A 165 29.30 -0.80 33.46
C ARG A 165 30.15 0.43 33.23
N SER A 166 30.68 1.01 34.30
CA SER A 166 31.56 2.18 34.26
C SER A 166 32.71 1.99 35.25
N GLN A 167 33.95 2.12 34.78
CA GLN A 167 35.16 1.99 35.62
C GLN A 167 35.22 0.71 36.48
N GLY A 168 34.65 -0.39 35.97
CA GLY A 168 34.61 -1.68 36.66
C GLY A 168 33.40 -1.88 37.59
N GLU A 169 32.60 -0.85 37.86
CA GLU A 169 31.37 -0.94 38.64
C GLU A 169 30.16 -1.19 37.74
N VAL A 170 29.24 -2.07 38.18
CA VAL A 170 27.96 -2.33 37.52
C VAL A 170 26.86 -1.55 38.24
N SER A 171 26.05 -0.81 37.47
CA SER A 171 24.90 -0.06 37.96
C SER A 171 23.64 -0.42 37.18
N VAL A 172 22.50 -0.42 37.86
CA VAL A 172 21.18 -0.52 37.22
C VAL A 172 20.75 0.88 36.79
N VAL A 173 20.62 1.09 35.48
CA VAL A 173 20.14 2.34 34.89
C VAL A 173 18.67 2.19 34.54
N LEU A 174 17.85 3.10 35.08
CA LEU A 174 16.43 3.19 34.78
C LEU A 174 16.19 4.41 33.88
N THR A 175 15.43 4.24 32.81
CA THR A 175 15.13 5.29 31.83
C THR A 175 13.65 5.26 31.48
N SER A 176 12.99 6.41 31.43
CA SER A 176 11.63 6.50 30.89
C SER A 176 11.64 6.30 29.38
N GLN A 177 10.66 5.58 28.85
CA GLN A 177 10.44 5.40 27.41
C GLN A 177 9.81 6.62 26.74
N LYS A 178 9.24 7.52 27.55
CA LYS A 178 8.65 8.77 27.09
C LYS A 178 9.51 9.94 27.53
N THR A 179 9.53 11.00 26.73
CA THR A 179 10.04 12.32 27.13
C THR A 179 8.97 13.10 27.90
N GLY A 180 9.32 14.29 28.37
CA GLY A 180 8.38 15.20 29.03
C GLY A 180 8.53 15.24 30.54
N ALA A 181 7.90 16.21 31.18
CA ALA A 181 7.83 16.32 32.64
C ALA A 181 7.13 15.08 33.25
N ASP A 182 6.10 14.56 32.59
CA ASP A 182 5.39 13.33 32.99
C ASP A 182 6.25 12.06 32.88
N SER A 183 7.42 12.14 32.23
CA SER A 183 8.38 11.05 32.22
C SER A 183 9.09 10.84 33.56
N GLN A 184 9.04 11.84 34.44
CA GLN A 184 9.63 11.78 35.78
C GLN A 184 9.09 10.58 36.55
N PHE A 185 9.98 9.76 37.09
CA PHE A 185 9.61 8.66 37.97
C PHE A 185 10.41 8.73 39.26
N THR A 186 9.80 8.23 40.34
CA THR A 186 10.43 8.16 41.66
C THR A 186 10.52 6.71 42.10
N LEU A 187 11.51 6.45 42.95
CA LEU A 187 11.77 5.13 43.51
C LEU A 187 11.70 5.20 45.03
N ARG A 188 11.08 4.21 45.64
CA ARG A 188 11.11 4.00 47.09
C ARG A 188 11.19 2.51 47.40
N SER A 189 11.76 2.17 48.54
CA SER A 189 11.77 0.79 49.03
C SER A 189 10.95 0.63 50.31
N SER A 190 10.56 -0.61 50.62
CA SER A 190 9.95 -0.98 51.90
C SER A 190 10.48 -2.34 52.33
N ASN A 191 10.93 -2.46 53.59
CA ASN A 191 11.52 -3.69 54.15
C ASN A 191 12.65 -4.27 53.29
N ALA A 192 13.44 -3.41 52.63
CA ALA A 192 14.52 -3.80 51.74
C ALA A 192 15.86 -3.97 52.46
N SER A 193 16.84 -4.58 51.78
CA SER A 193 18.23 -4.67 52.24
C SER A 193 18.87 -3.28 52.44
N GLU A 194 19.87 -3.22 53.32
CA GLU A 194 20.67 -2.00 53.55
C GLU A 194 21.34 -1.52 52.25
N GLN A 195 21.79 -2.44 51.40
CA GLN A 195 22.42 -2.14 50.12
C GLN A 195 21.44 -1.45 49.15
N LEU A 196 20.20 -1.93 49.04
CA LEU A 196 19.20 -1.30 48.18
C LEU A 196 18.79 0.07 48.72
N ILE A 197 18.63 0.22 50.04
CA ILE A 197 18.34 1.51 50.67
C ILE A 197 19.47 2.51 50.37
N ALA A 198 20.72 2.13 50.61
CA ALA A 198 21.89 2.97 50.32
C ALA A 198 21.99 3.33 48.83
N SER A 199 21.69 2.40 47.93
CA SER A 199 21.68 2.65 46.49
C SER A 199 20.59 3.63 46.06
N LEU A 200 19.40 3.56 46.68
CA LEU A 200 18.30 4.49 46.41
C LEU A 200 18.58 5.89 46.95
N GLU A 201 19.21 6.01 48.12
CA GLU A 201 19.63 7.29 48.71
C GLU A 201 20.76 7.92 47.90
N GLY A 202 21.72 7.10 47.45
CA GLY A 202 22.86 7.51 46.61
C GLY A 202 22.57 7.56 45.11
N ARG A 203 21.31 7.45 44.69
CA ARG A 203 20.94 7.39 43.27
C ARG A 203 21.40 8.65 42.53
N ARG A 204 21.87 8.46 41.30
CA ARG A 204 22.32 9.56 40.44
C ARG A 204 21.28 9.83 39.37
N ILE A 205 20.75 11.06 39.34
CA ILE A 205 19.91 11.52 38.23
C ILE A 205 20.86 11.87 37.08
N LEU A 206 20.70 11.18 35.95
CA LEU A 206 21.50 11.36 34.73
C LEU A 206 20.84 12.35 33.78
N SER A 207 19.50 12.40 33.78
CA SER A 207 18.69 13.35 33.01
C SER A 207 17.36 13.56 33.72
N GLU A 208 16.91 14.81 33.83
CA GLU A 208 15.56 15.13 34.30
C GLU A 208 14.55 15.03 33.17
N GLY A 209 13.34 14.56 33.49
CA GLY A 209 12.21 14.60 32.56
C GLY A 209 11.80 16.06 32.36
N ALA A 210 11.76 16.50 31.10
CA ALA A 210 11.37 17.86 30.77
C ALA A 210 10.57 17.89 29.48
N ASP A 211 9.59 18.79 29.39
CA ASP A 211 8.83 19.05 28.17
C ASP A 211 9.64 19.86 27.16
N ALA A 212 9.31 19.75 25.88
CA ALA A 212 9.81 20.68 24.87
C ALA A 212 9.07 22.01 25.00
N VAL A 213 9.78 23.13 24.79
CA VAL A 213 9.18 24.47 24.72
C VAL A 213 9.68 25.18 23.48
N VAL A 214 8.74 25.61 22.66
CA VAL A 214 8.97 26.37 21.43
C VAL A 214 8.14 27.65 21.48
N TYR A 215 8.69 28.74 21.02
CA TYR A 215 8.01 30.01 20.88
C TYR A 215 7.87 30.34 19.40
N LEU A 216 6.65 30.71 18.98
CA LEU A 216 6.43 31.31 17.67
C LEU A 216 6.74 32.81 17.75
N GLY A 217 7.75 33.24 17.00
CA GLY A 217 8.38 34.55 17.10
C GLY A 217 9.78 34.44 17.70
N ASN A 218 10.06 35.28 18.69
CA ASN A 218 11.30 35.27 19.47
C ASN A 218 11.08 34.57 20.82
N GLU A 219 12.06 34.67 21.73
CA GLU A 219 12.00 34.10 23.08
C GLU A 219 10.78 34.53 23.91
N ASN A 220 10.18 35.69 23.62
CA ASN A 220 8.96 36.20 24.25
C ASN A 220 7.71 36.01 23.37
N GLY A 221 7.79 35.15 22.35
CA GLY A 221 6.72 34.87 21.42
C GLY A 221 5.58 34.03 22.01
N LEU A 222 4.72 33.50 21.14
CA LEU A 222 3.64 32.62 21.58
C LEU A 222 4.23 31.28 22.01
N ARG A 223 4.08 30.95 23.29
CA ARG A 223 4.67 29.76 23.91
C ARG A 223 3.85 28.50 23.66
N PHE A 224 4.53 27.46 23.19
CA PHE A 224 4.00 26.10 23.03
C PHE A 224 4.83 25.14 23.88
N GLN A 225 4.15 24.25 24.59
CA GLN A 225 4.78 23.23 25.43
C GLN A 225 4.18 21.86 25.11
N GLN A 226 5.03 20.85 24.96
CA GLN A 226 4.65 19.48 24.64
C GLN A 226 5.54 18.48 25.37
N ASP A 227 4.99 17.32 25.71
CA ASP A 227 5.73 16.20 26.32
C ASP A 227 6.73 15.56 25.35
N SER A 228 6.59 15.82 24.04
CA SER A 228 7.44 15.31 22.97
C SER A 228 8.14 16.42 22.19
N ASN A 229 9.20 16.06 21.48
CA ASN A 229 9.89 16.96 20.57
C ASN A 229 9.11 17.25 19.27
N THR A 230 7.91 16.70 19.09
CA THR A 230 7.07 16.90 17.91
C THR A 230 5.86 17.77 18.25
N PHE A 231 5.85 18.98 17.73
CA PHE A 231 4.73 19.91 17.80
C PHE A 231 3.84 19.68 16.58
N LYS A 232 2.79 18.88 16.75
CA LYS A 232 1.81 18.62 15.70
C LYS A 232 0.93 19.85 15.50
N ASP A 233 0.72 20.22 14.24
CA ASP A 233 -0.08 21.38 13.83
C ASP A 233 0.24 22.63 14.67
N LEU A 234 1.54 22.90 14.84
CA LEU A 234 2.05 24.09 15.55
C LEU A 234 1.45 25.37 14.97
N VAL A 235 1.34 25.39 13.64
CA VAL A 235 0.42 26.25 12.89
C VAL A 235 -0.38 25.34 11.94
N GLU A 236 -1.50 25.84 11.42
CA GLU A 236 -2.40 25.03 10.60
C GLU A 236 -1.65 24.37 9.42
N GLY A 237 -1.64 23.03 9.41
CA GLY A 237 -0.97 22.25 8.37
C GLY A 237 0.56 22.15 8.49
N VAL A 238 1.17 22.60 9.59
CA VAL A 238 2.62 22.55 9.79
C VAL A 238 2.94 21.91 11.13
N SER A 239 3.59 20.75 11.09
CA SER A 239 4.12 20.10 12.27
C SER A 239 5.63 20.28 12.32
N VAL A 240 6.18 20.64 13.48
CA VAL A 240 7.62 20.88 13.66
C VAL A 240 8.20 19.91 14.67
N THR A 241 9.31 19.26 14.31
CA THR A 241 10.07 18.40 15.22
C THR A 241 11.39 19.09 15.58
N VAL A 242 11.57 19.41 16.86
CA VAL A 242 12.78 20.09 17.35
C VAL A 242 13.85 19.09 17.75
N SER A 243 15.11 19.43 17.49
CA SER A 243 16.26 18.56 17.78
C SER A 243 17.30 19.23 18.67
N LYS A 244 17.37 20.57 18.68
CA LYS A 244 18.28 21.35 19.51
C LYS A 244 17.60 22.62 20.01
N ALA A 245 17.94 23.02 21.23
CA ALA A 245 17.54 24.30 21.80
C ALA A 245 18.47 25.42 21.32
N HIS A 246 17.96 26.64 21.31
CA HIS A 246 18.76 27.84 21.14
C HIS A 246 19.54 28.14 22.41
N GLU A 247 20.70 28.76 22.25
CA GLU A 247 21.38 29.43 23.37
C GLU A 247 20.67 30.76 23.70
N ALA A 248 20.83 31.23 24.94
CA ALA A 248 20.25 32.50 25.36
C ALA A 248 20.79 33.66 24.49
N GLY A 249 19.89 34.44 23.90
CA GLY A 249 20.23 35.54 23.00
C GLY A 249 20.58 35.14 21.55
N GLU A 250 20.45 33.86 21.17
CA GLU A 250 20.61 33.43 19.77
C GLU A 250 19.45 33.94 18.90
N THR A 251 19.73 34.21 17.63
CA THR A 251 18.70 34.63 16.67
C THR A 251 17.68 33.52 16.45
N PRO A 252 16.36 33.82 16.43
CA PRO A 252 15.34 32.84 16.13
C PRO A 252 15.55 32.12 14.79
N LEU A 253 15.19 30.84 14.76
CA LEU A 253 15.17 30.00 13.57
C LEU A 253 14.05 30.43 12.64
N MET A 254 14.38 30.77 11.39
CA MET A 254 13.35 31.04 10.37
C MET A 254 12.94 29.73 9.71
N LEU A 255 11.63 29.56 9.54
CA LEU A 255 11.00 28.50 8.78
C LEU A 255 10.29 29.13 7.59
N ASP A 256 10.83 28.92 6.40
CA ASP A 256 10.24 29.36 5.14
C ASP A 256 9.44 28.22 4.52
N ILE A 257 8.16 28.45 4.27
CA ILE A 257 7.27 27.51 3.61
C ILE A 257 6.92 28.05 2.23
N CYS A 258 7.21 27.25 1.21
CA CYS A 258 6.95 27.60 -0.19
C CYS A 258 6.25 26.45 -0.90
N ARG A 259 5.33 26.75 -1.83
CA ARG A 259 4.86 25.75 -2.80
C ARG A 259 5.99 25.32 -3.72
N ASP A 260 6.14 24.01 -3.85
CA ASP A 260 6.97 23.38 -4.87
C ASP A 260 6.12 23.15 -6.12
N LYS A 261 6.08 24.16 -7.00
CA LYS A 261 5.33 24.09 -8.26
C LYS A 261 5.84 22.97 -9.19
N PRO A 262 7.16 22.80 -9.40
CA PRO A 262 7.68 21.68 -10.18
C PRO A 262 7.18 20.32 -9.68
N ALA A 263 7.29 20.04 -8.39
CA ALA A 263 6.87 18.76 -7.83
C ALA A 263 5.34 18.59 -7.84
N THR A 264 4.58 19.66 -7.62
CA THR A 264 3.11 19.65 -7.77
C THR A 264 2.70 19.28 -9.20
N LYS A 265 3.36 19.90 -10.19
CA LYS A 265 3.13 19.64 -11.62
C LYS A 265 3.47 18.21 -12.01
N GLU A 266 4.56 17.66 -11.47
CA GLU A 266 4.94 16.26 -11.69
C GLU A 266 3.85 15.32 -11.18
N LYS A 267 3.36 15.50 -9.95
CA LYS A 267 2.28 14.67 -9.41
C LYS A 267 0.98 14.73 -10.25
N VAL A 268 0.62 15.90 -10.75
CA VAL A 268 -0.55 16.04 -11.64
C VAL A 268 -0.30 15.33 -12.98
N LYS A 269 0.91 15.42 -13.54
CA LYS A 269 1.30 14.69 -14.76
C LYS A 269 1.29 13.18 -14.55
N ASP A 270 1.72 12.68 -13.41
CA ASP A 270 1.67 11.25 -13.08
C ASP A 270 0.24 10.73 -13.08
N PHE A 271 -0.68 11.49 -12.46
CA PHE A 271 -2.10 11.15 -12.47
C PHE A 271 -2.69 11.13 -13.89
N ILE A 272 -2.39 12.16 -14.70
CA ILE A 272 -2.83 12.22 -16.10
C ILE A 272 -2.25 11.07 -16.92
N THR A 273 -0.99 10.71 -16.66
CA THR A 273 -0.32 9.57 -17.31
C THR A 273 -1.01 8.25 -16.97
N ALA A 274 -1.43 8.05 -15.72
CA ALA A 274 -2.19 6.87 -15.32
C ALA A 274 -3.55 6.79 -16.04
N ILE A 275 -4.28 7.91 -16.16
CA ILE A 275 -5.53 7.96 -16.94
C ILE A 275 -5.27 7.63 -18.40
N ASN A 276 -4.27 8.27 -19.02
CA ASN A 276 -3.93 8.08 -20.42
C ASN A 276 -3.44 6.67 -20.73
N LYS A 277 -2.76 6.01 -19.78
CA LYS A 277 -2.38 4.61 -19.89
C LYS A 277 -3.63 3.74 -19.98
N LEU A 278 -4.57 3.89 -19.04
CA LEU A 278 -5.83 3.14 -19.08
C LEU A 278 -6.60 3.39 -20.37
N LEU A 279 -6.70 4.65 -20.82
CA LEU A 279 -7.35 4.97 -22.10
C LEU A 279 -6.65 4.29 -23.29
N SER A 280 -5.32 4.25 -23.30
CA SER A 280 -4.55 3.59 -24.37
C SER A 280 -4.77 2.07 -24.37
N ASP A 281 -4.81 1.44 -23.19
CA ASP A 281 -5.11 0.01 -23.03
C ASP A 281 -6.55 -0.28 -23.49
N VAL A 282 -7.51 0.59 -23.18
CA VAL A 282 -8.90 0.47 -23.64
C VAL A 282 -9.00 0.68 -25.17
N ASP A 283 -8.26 1.62 -25.74
CA ASP A 283 -8.23 1.90 -27.18
C ASP A 283 -7.66 0.74 -27.99
N SER A 284 -6.57 0.12 -27.52
CA SER A 284 -5.96 -1.05 -28.18
C SER A 284 -6.95 -2.22 -28.26
N LEU A 285 -7.69 -2.46 -27.17
CA LEU A 285 -8.67 -3.54 -27.07
C LEU A 285 -9.97 -3.26 -27.83
N SER A 286 -10.28 -1.98 -28.10
CA SER A 286 -11.56 -1.57 -28.69
C SER A 286 -11.47 -0.98 -30.09
N ALA A 287 -10.28 -0.95 -30.68
CA ALA A 287 -10.05 -0.39 -32.00
C ALA A 287 -11.08 -0.91 -33.03
N PRO A 288 -11.75 -0.03 -33.80
CA PRO A 288 -12.80 -0.44 -34.74
C PRO A 288 -12.26 -1.35 -35.86
N GLY A 289 -10.95 -1.28 -36.13
CA GLY A 289 -10.31 -1.91 -37.28
C GLY A 289 -10.52 -1.10 -38.57
N GLY A 290 -9.73 -1.39 -39.60
CA GLY A 290 -9.80 -0.75 -40.91
C GLY A 290 -8.67 -1.21 -41.84
N GLU A 291 -8.52 -0.59 -43.01
CA GLU A 291 -7.52 -0.99 -44.01
C GLU A 291 -6.09 -1.04 -43.46
N LYS A 292 -5.76 -0.15 -42.50
CA LYS A 292 -4.43 -0.04 -41.90
C LYS A 292 -4.34 -0.56 -40.45
N GLY A 293 -5.41 -1.15 -39.91
CA GLY A 293 -5.45 -1.50 -38.47
C GLY A 293 -6.30 -2.72 -38.16
N ARG A 294 -5.79 -3.58 -37.28
CA ARG A 294 -6.55 -4.74 -36.79
C ARG A 294 -7.68 -4.28 -35.87
N ARG A 295 -8.84 -4.93 -36.00
CA ARG A 295 -9.97 -4.74 -35.08
C ARG A 295 -9.59 -5.28 -33.70
N GLY A 296 -9.81 -4.50 -32.66
CA GLY A 296 -9.62 -4.92 -31.27
C GLY A 296 -10.58 -6.05 -30.91
N VAL A 297 -10.12 -6.97 -30.06
CA VAL A 297 -10.89 -8.17 -29.69
C VAL A 297 -12.18 -7.80 -28.94
N LEU A 298 -12.16 -6.69 -28.18
CA LEU A 298 -13.32 -6.18 -27.43
C LEU A 298 -14.04 -5.03 -28.17
N ALA A 299 -13.77 -4.85 -29.46
CA ALA A 299 -14.39 -3.79 -30.25
C ALA A 299 -15.92 -3.95 -30.31
N GLY A 300 -16.63 -2.93 -29.80
CA GLY A 300 -18.09 -2.90 -29.73
C GLY A 300 -18.67 -3.47 -28.43
N THR A 301 -17.85 -3.96 -27.51
CA THR A 301 -18.33 -4.42 -26.20
C THR A 301 -18.86 -3.24 -25.36
N PRO A 302 -19.96 -3.43 -24.59
CA PRO A 302 -20.51 -2.36 -23.75
C PRO A 302 -19.55 -1.88 -22.65
N ILE A 303 -18.71 -2.78 -22.12
CA ILE A 303 -17.82 -2.49 -20.99
C ILE A 303 -16.76 -1.45 -21.32
N ILE A 304 -16.16 -1.52 -22.51
CA ILE A 304 -15.20 -0.51 -22.99
C ILE A 304 -15.88 0.87 -23.05
N ARG A 305 -17.08 0.95 -23.61
CA ARG A 305 -17.82 2.23 -23.72
C ARG A 305 -18.14 2.79 -22.34
N ALA A 306 -18.54 1.93 -21.40
CA ALA A 306 -18.84 2.33 -20.03
C ALA A 306 -17.60 2.90 -19.33
N VAL A 307 -16.43 2.25 -19.45
CA VAL A 307 -15.17 2.74 -18.87
C VAL A 307 -14.76 4.10 -19.46
N LYS A 308 -14.79 4.26 -20.80
CA LYS A 308 -14.47 5.56 -21.43
C LYS A 308 -15.43 6.67 -20.99
N TYR A 309 -16.73 6.35 -20.90
CA TYR A 309 -17.74 7.30 -20.46
C TYR A 309 -17.54 7.74 -19.01
N LEU A 310 -17.26 6.78 -18.12
CA LEU A 310 -16.96 7.02 -16.71
C LEU A 310 -15.77 7.96 -16.56
N LEU A 311 -14.61 7.63 -17.14
CA LEU A 311 -13.41 8.45 -17.05
C LEU A 311 -13.63 9.86 -17.59
N GLY A 312 -14.26 9.97 -18.75
CA GLY A 312 -14.57 11.26 -19.34
C GLY A 312 -15.53 12.10 -18.48
N THR A 313 -16.51 11.47 -17.83
CA THR A 313 -17.51 12.16 -17.02
C THR A 313 -16.90 12.66 -15.71
N GLU A 314 -16.19 11.80 -14.99
CA GLU A 314 -15.61 12.17 -13.68
C GLU A 314 -14.55 13.27 -13.82
N VAL A 315 -13.69 13.19 -14.84
CA VAL A 315 -12.62 14.17 -15.06
C VAL A 315 -13.14 15.58 -15.43
N ARG A 316 -14.32 15.66 -16.06
CA ARG A 316 -14.94 16.94 -16.44
C ARG A 316 -15.84 17.52 -15.36
N LYS A 317 -16.09 16.78 -14.28
CA LYS A 317 -16.99 17.21 -13.23
C LYS A 317 -16.38 18.37 -12.44
N SER A 318 -17.20 19.38 -12.16
CA SER A 318 -16.88 20.42 -11.19
C SER A 318 -17.43 20.07 -9.83
N PHE A 319 -16.77 20.57 -8.80
CA PHE A 319 -17.09 20.20 -7.43
C PHE A 319 -17.28 21.43 -6.53
N PRO A 320 -18.40 21.52 -5.78
CA PRO A 320 -18.68 22.68 -4.92
C PRO A 320 -17.59 22.96 -3.90
N ASP A 321 -17.07 21.92 -3.23
CA ASP A 321 -16.05 22.05 -2.19
C ASP A 321 -14.67 22.45 -2.74
N ALA A 322 -14.49 22.35 -4.06
CA ALA A 322 -13.33 22.83 -4.80
C ALA A 322 -13.62 24.15 -5.52
N GLU A 323 -14.43 25.03 -4.91
CA GLU A 323 -14.78 26.35 -5.46
C GLU A 323 -15.46 26.27 -6.84
N ASN A 324 -16.26 25.22 -7.06
CA ASN A 324 -16.89 24.89 -8.34
C ASN A 324 -15.89 24.73 -9.50
N LYS A 325 -14.63 24.39 -9.21
CA LYS A 325 -13.60 24.11 -10.21
C LYS A 325 -13.63 22.64 -10.64
N SER A 326 -13.10 22.40 -11.83
CA SER A 326 -12.86 21.11 -12.46
C SER A 326 -11.40 21.00 -12.90
N LEU A 327 -10.95 19.81 -13.31
CA LEU A 327 -9.58 19.65 -13.83
C LEU A 327 -9.34 20.48 -15.10
N LEU A 328 -10.41 20.77 -15.85
CA LEU A 328 -10.32 21.64 -17.03
C LEU A 328 -9.90 23.06 -16.66
N ASP A 329 -10.39 23.57 -15.52
CA ASP A 329 -10.00 24.88 -15.01
C ASP A 329 -8.51 24.90 -14.63
N PHE A 330 -8.00 23.79 -14.09
CA PHE A 330 -6.57 23.58 -13.78
C PHE A 330 -5.70 23.22 -15.00
N GLY A 331 -6.22 23.41 -16.22
CA GLY A 331 -5.42 23.29 -17.45
C GLY A 331 -5.44 21.90 -18.09
N LEU A 332 -6.24 20.96 -17.59
CA LEU A 332 -6.45 19.69 -18.29
C LEU A 332 -7.20 19.92 -19.60
N ARG A 333 -6.71 19.33 -20.69
CA ARG A 333 -7.36 19.41 -22.01
C ARG A 333 -7.56 18.03 -22.62
N ALA A 334 -8.72 17.81 -23.22
CA ALA A 334 -8.95 16.62 -24.03
C ALA A 334 -8.32 16.81 -25.42
N THR A 335 -7.58 15.81 -25.88
CA THR A 335 -6.98 15.76 -27.21
C THR A 335 -7.95 15.11 -28.22
N ARG A 336 -7.67 15.24 -29.52
CA ARG A 336 -8.54 14.70 -30.59
C ARG A 336 -8.66 13.17 -30.56
N ASP A 337 -7.65 12.50 -30.01
CA ASP A 337 -7.61 11.05 -29.80
C ASP A 337 -8.31 10.62 -28.49
N GLY A 338 -8.93 11.55 -27.75
CA GLY A 338 -9.70 11.23 -26.54
C GLY A 338 -8.84 11.02 -25.29
N LYS A 339 -7.55 11.36 -25.35
CA LYS A 339 -6.62 11.40 -24.20
C LYS A 339 -6.63 12.78 -23.55
N PHE A 340 -5.85 12.94 -22.49
CA PHE A 340 -5.71 14.18 -21.77
C PHE A 340 -4.29 14.74 -21.81
N SER A 341 -4.15 16.06 -21.91
CA SER A 341 -2.89 16.79 -21.78
C SER A 341 -3.02 17.88 -20.72
N LEU A 342 -1.89 18.36 -20.21
CA LEU A 342 -1.82 19.40 -19.19
C LEU A 342 -1.24 20.69 -19.77
N ASP A 343 -1.90 21.81 -19.54
CA ASP A 343 -1.34 23.14 -19.73
C ASP A 343 -0.67 23.61 -18.44
N ASP A 344 0.66 23.46 -18.41
CA ASP A 344 1.49 23.83 -17.27
C ASP A 344 1.30 25.29 -16.84
N LYS A 345 1.05 26.23 -17.78
CA LYS A 345 0.88 27.66 -17.45
C LYS A 345 -0.49 27.96 -16.86
N VAL A 346 -1.52 27.20 -17.23
CA VAL A 346 -2.85 27.33 -16.61
C VAL A 346 -2.81 26.71 -15.21
N LEU A 347 -2.18 25.54 -15.05
CA LEU A 347 -2.00 24.91 -13.75
C LEU A 347 -1.27 25.86 -12.78
N ASP A 348 -0.12 26.42 -13.18
CA ASP A 348 0.66 27.32 -12.32
C ASP A 348 -0.18 28.53 -11.85
N ARG A 349 -0.93 29.18 -12.77
CA ARG A 349 -1.80 30.32 -12.42
C ARG A 349 -2.94 29.94 -11.49
N MET A 350 -3.54 28.77 -11.68
CA MET A 350 -4.67 28.32 -10.85
C MET A 350 -4.21 27.86 -9.46
N VAL A 351 -3.04 27.23 -9.36
CA VAL A 351 -2.45 26.88 -8.07
C VAL A 351 -2.05 28.13 -7.29
N ASP A 352 -1.60 29.20 -7.96
CA ASP A 352 -1.27 30.46 -7.29
C ASP A 352 -2.51 31.20 -6.75
N SER A 353 -3.61 31.19 -7.51
CA SER A 353 -4.83 31.92 -7.15
C SER A 353 -5.79 31.11 -6.26
N HIS A 354 -5.81 29.80 -6.43
CA HIS A 354 -6.69 28.88 -5.72
C HIS A 354 -5.92 27.63 -5.24
N PRO A 355 -4.92 27.80 -4.36
CA PRO A 355 -4.00 26.73 -3.99
C PRO A 355 -4.72 25.52 -3.43
N GLN A 356 -5.71 25.73 -2.55
CA GLN A 356 -6.44 24.63 -1.92
C GLN A 356 -7.44 23.93 -2.84
N ALA A 357 -7.91 24.60 -3.89
CA ALA A 357 -8.95 24.05 -4.75
C ALA A 357 -8.46 22.84 -5.55
N LEU A 358 -7.18 22.77 -5.92
CA LEU A 358 -6.62 21.60 -6.63
C LEU A 358 -6.65 20.35 -5.76
N ASP A 359 -6.22 20.47 -4.51
CA ASP A 359 -6.18 19.32 -3.62
C ASP A 359 -7.59 18.90 -3.19
N LYS A 360 -8.45 19.86 -2.83
CA LYS A 360 -9.87 19.59 -2.55
C LYS A 360 -10.55 18.92 -3.74
N LEU A 361 -10.31 19.35 -4.98
CA LEU A 361 -10.88 18.74 -6.18
C LEU A 361 -10.51 17.26 -6.33
N ILE A 362 -9.29 16.89 -5.97
CA ILE A 362 -8.74 15.58 -6.31
C ILE A 362 -8.78 14.62 -5.11
N THR A 363 -8.22 15.02 -3.98
CA THR A 363 -8.04 14.19 -2.77
C THR A 363 -9.14 14.39 -1.74
N GLY A 364 -9.98 15.42 -1.89
CA GLY A 364 -11.08 15.68 -0.96
C GLY A 364 -12.11 14.53 -0.90
N LYS A 365 -12.81 14.45 0.23
CA LYS A 365 -13.84 13.43 0.45
C LYS A 365 -15.01 13.60 -0.51
N GLY A 366 -15.38 12.54 -1.23
CA GLY A 366 -16.48 12.53 -2.22
C GLY A 366 -16.14 13.22 -3.55
N GLN A 367 -14.85 13.54 -3.75
CA GLN A 367 -14.34 14.30 -4.89
C GLN A 367 -13.79 13.31 -5.94
N LEU A 368 -12.89 13.76 -6.81
CA LEU A 368 -12.52 12.99 -8.00
C LEU A 368 -11.98 11.59 -7.70
N LEU A 369 -11.01 11.43 -6.79
CA LEU A 369 -10.41 10.11 -6.53
C LEU A 369 -11.41 9.13 -5.90
N ASP A 370 -12.22 9.61 -4.93
CA ASP A 370 -13.28 8.81 -4.31
C ASP A 370 -14.29 8.34 -5.36
N ARG A 371 -14.76 9.25 -6.23
CA ARG A 371 -15.70 8.89 -7.29
C ARG A 371 -15.11 7.96 -8.34
N LEU A 372 -13.84 8.15 -8.71
CA LEU A 372 -13.15 7.21 -9.60
C LEU A 372 -13.09 5.83 -8.97
N SER A 373 -12.70 5.72 -7.70
CA SER A 373 -12.67 4.43 -7.00
C SER A 373 -14.07 3.81 -6.88
N GLU A 374 -15.08 4.59 -6.49
CA GLU A 374 -16.47 4.13 -6.37
C GLU A 374 -17.04 3.67 -7.71
N SER A 375 -16.74 4.40 -8.78
CA SER A 375 -17.25 4.08 -10.12
C SER A 375 -16.52 2.90 -10.76
N LEU A 376 -15.26 2.66 -10.40
CA LEU A 376 -14.48 1.50 -10.87
C LEU A 376 -14.81 0.21 -10.10
N ALA A 377 -15.18 0.31 -8.82
CA ALA A 377 -15.43 -0.85 -7.96
C ALA A 377 -16.42 -1.88 -8.54
N PRO A 378 -17.55 -1.50 -9.19
CA PRO A 378 -18.45 -2.47 -9.84
C PRO A 378 -17.77 -3.33 -10.92
N TYR A 379 -16.68 -2.86 -11.53
CA TYR A 379 -15.93 -3.58 -12.55
C TYR A 379 -14.82 -4.41 -11.92
N THR A 380 -14.04 -3.82 -11.02
CA THR A 380 -12.77 -4.35 -10.52
C THR A 380 -12.89 -5.16 -9.22
N ASN A 381 -14.05 -5.17 -8.55
CA ASN A 381 -14.19 -5.96 -7.33
C ASN A 381 -13.85 -7.44 -7.58
N ARG A 382 -12.91 -7.97 -6.80
CA ARG A 382 -12.38 -9.33 -6.99
C ARG A 382 -13.37 -10.44 -6.68
N THR A 383 -14.42 -10.17 -5.92
CA THR A 383 -15.43 -11.16 -5.54
C THR A 383 -16.74 -10.99 -6.32
N SER A 384 -17.19 -9.76 -6.55
CA SER A 384 -18.50 -9.47 -7.17
C SER A 384 -18.45 -8.60 -8.43
N GLY A 385 -17.26 -8.22 -8.90
CA GLY A 385 -17.10 -7.31 -10.03
C GLY A 385 -17.48 -7.91 -11.39
N SER A 386 -17.91 -7.06 -12.31
CA SER A 386 -18.31 -7.49 -13.66
C SER A 386 -17.17 -8.09 -14.48
N MET A 387 -15.92 -7.66 -14.26
CA MET A 387 -14.75 -8.25 -14.93
C MET A 387 -14.55 -9.71 -14.51
N LYS A 388 -14.76 -10.02 -13.22
CA LYS A 388 -14.76 -11.41 -12.74
C LYS A 388 -15.87 -12.22 -13.41
N ALA A 389 -17.10 -11.69 -13.43
CA ALA A 389 -18.23 -12.38 -14.07
C ALA A 389 -17.97 -12.68 -15.56
N GLN A 390 -17.36 -11.74 -16.30
CA GLN A 390 -16.97 -11.96 -17.69
C GLN A 390 -15.90 -13.05 -17.83
N LYS A 391 -14.85 -13.02 -17.01
CA LYS A 391 -13.80 -14.06 -17.00
C LYS A 391 -14.36 -15.44 -16.69
N ASP A 392 -15.26 -15.54 -15.71
CA ASP A 392 -15.90 -16.80 -15.34
C ASP A 392 -16.79 -17.32 -16.49
N SER A 393 -17.56 -16.43 -17.14
CA SER A 393 -18.39 -16.79 -18.29
C SER A 393 -17.58 -17.32 -19.47
N ILE A 394 -16.47 -16.65 -19.83
CA ILE A 394 -15.58 -17.09 -20.91
C ILE A 394 -14.91 -18.43 -20.55
N THR A 395 -14.50 -18.60 -19.29
CA THR A 395 -13.89 -19.85 -18.80
C THR A 395 -14.87 -21.02 -18.92
N THR A 396 -16.15 -20.81 -18.58
CA THR A 396 -17.20 -21.83 -18.76
C THR A 396 -17.39 -22.17 -20.24
N ARG A 397 -17.48 -21.17 -21.13
CA ARG A 397 -17.57 -21.41 -22.59
C ARG A 397 -16.38 -22.19 -23.14
N LEU A 398 -15.16 -21.91 -22.66
CA LEU A 398 -13.96 -22.66 -23.04
C LEU A 398 -14.03 -24.13 -22.61
N LYS A 399 -14.53 -24.40 -21.40
CA LYS A 399 -14.77 -25.77 -20.93
C LYS A 399 -15.79 -26.49 -21.80
N GLU A 400 -16.91 -25.84 -22.13
CA GLU A 400 -17.92 -26.41 -23.03
C GLU A 400 -17.36 -26.72 -24.43
N LEU A 401 -16.56 -25.82 -25.00
CA LEU A 401 -15.89 -26.05 -26.29
C LEU A 401 -14.87 -27.19 -26.21
N GLN A 402 -14.16 -27.32 -25.08
CA GLN A 402 -13.26 -28.44 -24.84
C GLN A 402 -14.03 -29.78 -24.78
N HIS A 403 -15.17 -29.82 -24.08
CA HIS A 403 -16.03 -31.00 -24.07
C HIS A 403 -16.55 -31.36 -25.48
N LYS A 404 -16.99 -30.36 -26.26
CA LYS A 404 -17.39 -30.56 -27.67
C LYS A 404 -16.25 -31.13 -28.50
N ARG A 405 -15.02 -30.62 -28.33
CA ARG A 405 -13.84 -31.15 -29.01
C ARG A 405 -13.58 -32.62 -28.65
N THR A 406 -13.65 -32.99 -27.37
CA THR A 406 -13.47 -34.39 -26.95
C THR A 406 -14.56 -35.30 -27.50
N SER A 407 -15.80 -34.82 -27.61
CA SER A 407 -16.91 -35.57 -28.25
C SER A 407 -16.62 -35.82 -29.73
N ILE A 408 -16.18 -34.79 -30.45
CA ILE A 408 -15.82 -34.89 -31.87
C ILE A 408 -14.65 -35.87 -32.09
N GLU A 409 -13.65 -35.86 -31.21
CA GLU A 409 -12.53 -36.80 -31.25
C GLU A 409 -13.00 -38.26 -30.99
N ALA A 410 -13.95 -38.46 -30.08
CA ALA A 410 -14.56 -39.77 -29.85
C ALA A 410 -15.40 -40.24 -31.06
N GLU A 411 -16.18 -39.35 -31.67
CA GLU A 411 -16.95 -39.62 -32.90
C GLU A 411 -16.04 -40.00 -34.07
N GLN A 412 -14.90 -39.32 -34.21
CA GLN A 412 -13.88 -39.63 -35.21
C GLN A 412 -13.33 -41.05 -35.02
N ASN A 413 -12.95 -41.40 -33.79
CA ASN A 413 -12.44 -42.74 -33.46
C ASN A 413 -13.48 -43.84 -33.69
N ALA A 414 -14.75 -43.58 -33.34
CA ALA A 414 -15.84 -44.51 -33.61
C ALA A 414 -16.10 -44.68 -35.11
N SER A 415 -16.04 -43.60 -35.88
CA SER A 415 -16.17 -43.62 -37.35
C SER A 415 -15.03 -44.42 -38.00
N TYR A 416 -13.79 -44.20 -37.54
CA TYR A 416 -12.63 -44.98 -37.96
C TYR A 416 -12.83 -46.47 -37.72
N GLY A 417 -13.24 -46.86 -36.50
CA GLY A 417 -13.49 -48.26 -36.16
C GLY A 417 -14.58 -48.91 -37.02
N ARG A 418 -15.67 -48.18 -37.31
CA ARG A 418 -16.73 -48.68 -38.22
C ARG A 418 -16.22 -48.83 -39.66
N LYS A 419 -15.50 -47.83 -40.18
CA LYS A 419 -14.99 -47.83 -41.56
C LYS A 419 -13.93 -48.91 -41.78
N LEU A 420 -13.05 -49.11 -40.79
CA LEU A 420 -12.06 -50.19 -40.81
C LEU A 420 -12.73 -51.57 -40.90
N LYS A 421 -13.74 -51.83 -40.05
CA LYS A 421 -14.52 -53.08 -40.11
C LYS A 421 -15.18 -53.29 -41.47
N GLN A 422 -15.78 -52.25 -42.04
CA GLN A 422 -16.39 -52.31 -43.37
C GLN A 422 -15.37 -52.63 -44.45
N LEU A 423 -14.22 -51.95 -44.47
CA LEU A 423 -13.20 -52.16 -45.49
C LEU A 423 -12.55 -53.55 -45.41
N VAL A 424 -12.29 -54.05 -44.20
CA VAL A 424 -11.80 -55.41 -43.99
C VAL A 424 -12.83 -56.45 -44.48
N ALA A 425 -14.11 -56.26 -44.15
CA ALA A 425 -15.18 -57.15 -44.61
C ALA A 425 -15.30 -57.13 -46.15
N THR A 426 -15.17 -55.98 -46.79
CA THR A 426 -15.17 -55.88 -48.26
C THR A 426 -13.95 -56.56 -48.88
N GLU A 427 -12.76 -56.46 -48.26
CA GLU A 427 -11.57 -57.15 -48.75
C GLU A 427 -11.73 -58.67 -48.64
N GLN A 428 -12.25 -59.16 -47.52
CA GLN A 428 -12.55 -60.59 -47.33
C GLN A 428 -13.55 -61.11 -48.37
N ALA A 429 -14.61 -60.34 -48.64
CA ALA A 429 -15.60 -60.67 -49.67
C ALA A 429 -14.97 -60.70 -51.08
N LEU A 430 -14.15 -59.71 -51.43
CA LEU A 430 -13.43 -59.67 -52.71
C LEU A 430 -12.48 -60.85 -52.88
N ASN A 431 -11.75 -61.22 -51.82
CA ASN A 431 -10.86 -62.38 -51.84
C ASN A 431 -11.64 -63.70 -52.03
N ALA A 432 -12.76 -63.87 -51.32
CA ALA A 432 -13.64 -65.03 -51.47
C ALA A 432 -14.22 -65.13 -52.90
N MET A 433 -14.66 -64.00 -53.47
CA MET A 433 -15.11 -63.94 -54.86
C MET A 433 -14.00 -64.30 -55.84
N THR A 434 -12.78 -63.81 -55.63
CA THR A 434 -11.62 -64.10 -56.49
C THR A 434 -11.23 -65.58 -56.44
N GLN A 435 -11.22 -66.19 -55.25
CA GLN A 435 -10.99 -67.63 -55.07
C GLN A 435 -12.07 -68.46 -55.76
N THR A 436 -13.32 -68.03 -55.67
CA THR A 436 -14.44 -68.70 -56.33
C THR A 436 -14.32 -68.59 -57.85
N PHE A 437 -14.02 -67.41 -58.37
CA PHE A 437 -13.74 -67.21 -59.81
C PHE A 437 -12.59 -68.08 -60.31
N ALA A 438 -11.50 -68.20 -59.56
CA ALA A 438 -10.34 -69.05 -59.88
C ALA A 438 -10.60 -70.57 -59.72
N MET A 439 -11.76 -70.98 -59.19
CA MET A 439 -12.19 -72.38 -59.19
C MET A 439 -13.10 -72.71 -60.39
N TYR A 440 -13.72 -71.71 -61.01
CA TYR A 440 -14.63 -71.89 -62.15
C TYR A 440 -13.98 -71.59 -63.51
N PHE A 441 -12.76 -71.03 -63.50
CA PHE A 441 -11.88 -70.82 -64.65
C PHE A 441 -10.47 -71.27 -64.26
#